data_AF-A0ABD0PQ68-F1
#
_entry.id   AF-A0ABD0PQ68-F1
#
_cell.length_a   1.000
_cell.length_b   1.000
_cell.length_c   1.000
_cell.angle_alpha   90.00
_cell.angle_beta   90.00
_cell.angle_gamma   90.00
#
_symmetry.space_group_name_H-M   'P 1'
#
loop_
_entity.id
_entity.type
_entity.pdbx_description
1 polymer ?
#
loop_
_entity_poly.entity_id
_entity_poly.type
_entity_poly.pdbx_seq_one_letter_code
_entity_poly.pdbx_strand_id
1 'polypeptide(L)' 'VGPTHGCVRTELRLENYLVNILDIGGAPEVRGSWREHYGEAHGIIFVVDSSDRQRMKEVKEALVDLLKHPR' A
#
# COMPACT_ATOMS: atom_id res chain seq x y z
N VAL A 1 14.56 -1.11 12.42
CA VAL A 1 13.26 -1.64 11.94
C VAL A 1 13.54 -2.41 10.67
N GLY A 2 13.07 -3.66 10.57
CA GLY A 2 13.23 -4.50 9.37
C GLY A 2 12.07 -4.33 8.38
N PRO A 3 12.15 -4.89 7.17
CA PRO A 3 11.06 -4.86 6.21
C PRO A 3 9.79 -5.55 6.74
N THR A 4 8.61 -5.08 6.31
CA THR A 4 7.32 -5.70 6.63
C THR A 4 7.11 -6.93 5.76
N HIS A 5 7.12 -8.12 6.36
CA HIS A 5 6.80 -9.39 5.70
C HIS A 5 5.33 -9.76 5.99
N GLY A 6 4.39 -9.12 5.31
CA GLY A 6 2.95 -9.38 5.46
C GLY A 6 2.10 -8.12 5.54
N CYS A 7 1.02 -8.18 6.34
CA CYS A 7 0.10 -7.08 6.58
C CYS A 7 -0.06 -6.85 8.10
N VAL A 8 0.19 -5.62 8.55
CA VAL A 8 -0.09 -5.17 9.92
C VAL A 8 -1.39 -4.38 9.90
N ARG A 9 -2.35 -4.74 10.76
CA ARG A 9 -3.62 -4.01 10.91
C ARG A 9 -3.55 -3.10 12.13
N THR A 10 -4.00 -1.85 11.97
CA THR A 10 -4.17 -0.89 13.07
C THR A 10 -5.52 -0.23 12.96
N GLU A 11 -6.23 -0.13 14.08
CA GLU A 11 -7.50 0.58 14.18
C GLU A 11 -7.26 1.97 14.76
N LEU A 12 -7.78 3.00 14.11
CA LEU A 12 -7.68 4.40 14.54
C LEU A 12 -9.07 4.98 14.73
N ARG A 13 -9.28 5.70 15.83
CA ARG A 13 -10.47 6.52 16.05
C ARG A 13 -10.16 7.95 15.67
N LEU A 14 -10.86 8.46 14.66
CA LEU A 14 -10.71 9.82 14.13
C LEU A 14 -12.09 10.47 14.12
N GLU A 15 -12.33 11.39 15.05
CA GLU A 15 -13.63 12.03 15.26
C GLU A 15 -14.76 10.99 15.38
N ASN A 16 -15.71 10.99 14.44
CA ASN A 16 -16.84 10.08 14.35
C ASN A 16 -16.57 8.83 13.49
N TYR A 17 -15.31 8.57 13.10
CA TYR A 17 -14.91 7.45 12.26
C TYR A 17 -14.04 6.43 13.01
N LEU A 18 -14.30 5.15 12.72
CA LEU A 18 -13.42 4.04 13.05
C LEU A 18 -12.70 3.61 11.77
N VAL A 19 -11.42 3.92 11.68
CA VAL A 19 -10.60 3.71 10.48
C VAL A 19 -9.71 2.50 10.67
N ASN A 20 -9.84 1.51 9.80
CA ASN A 20 -8.91 0.39 9.73
C ASN A 20 -7.79 0.71 8.74
N ILE A 21 -6.55 0.77 9.22
CA ILE A 21 -5.35 0.93 8.40
C ILE A 21 -4.67 -0.43 8.25
N LEU A 22 -4.31 -0.77 7.02
CA LEU A 22 -3.52 -1.94 6.67
C LEU A 22 -2.16 -1.47 6.15
N ASP A 23 -1.09 -1.76 6.87
CA ASP A 23 0.29 -1.58 6.41
C ASP A 23 0.78 -2.88 5.78
N ILE A 24 1.07 -2.84 4.48
CA ILE A 24 1.39 -4.02 3.67
C ILE A 24 2.81 -3.88 3.13
N GLY A 25 3.57 -4.98 3.14
CA GLY A 25 4.93 -5.01 2.60
C GLY A 25 5.01 -4.47 1.16
N GLY A 26 6.03 -3.63 0.91
CA GLY A 26 6.26 -2.98 -0.39
C GLY A 26 7.35 -3.60 -1.25
N ALA A 27 8.01 -4.66 -0.78
CA ALA A 27 9.06 -5.35 -1.53
C ALA A 27 8.45 -6.02 -2.78
N PRO A 28 9.13 -6.00 -3.94
CA PRO A 28 8.59 -6.51 -5.20
C PRO A 28 7.98 -7.92 -5.10
N GLU A 29 8.58 -8.79 -4.29
CA GLU A 29 8.19 -10.20 -4.11
C GLU A 29 6.84 -10.35 -3.41
N VAL A 30 6.42 -9.36 -2.63
CA VAL A 30 5.17 -9.40 -1.85
C VAL A 30 4.06 -8.51 -2.42
N ARG A 31 4.33 -7.67 -3.43
CA ARG A 31 3.32 -6.78 -4.05
C ARG A 31 2.12 -7.53 -4.63
N GLY A 32 2.30 -8.80 -4.99
CA GLY A 32 1.22 -9.66 -5.48
C GLY A 32 0.05 -9.82 -4.50
N SER A 33 0.28 -9.63 -3.19
CA SER A 33 -0.79 -9.72 -2.18
C SER A 33 -1.59 -8.42 -2.02
N TRP A 34 -1.17 -7.29 -2.60
CA TRP A 34 -1.88 -6.02 -2.45
C TRP A 34 -3.35 -6.13 -2.88
N ARG A 35 -3.62 -6.94 -3.92
CA ARG A 35 -4.97 -7.20 -4.45
C ARG A 35 -5.92 -7.86 -3.48
N GLU A 36 -5.41 -8.53 -2.47
CA GLU A 36 -6.21 -9.17 -1.42
C GLU A 36 -6.76 -8.12 -0.44
N HIS A 37 -6.26 -6.89 -0.47
CA HIS A 37 -6.55 -5.87 0.54
C HIS A 37 -7.26 -4.63 0.01
N TYR A 38 -7.01 -4.19 -1.23
CA TYR A 38 -7.65 -2.95 -1.71
C TYR A 38 -9.07 -3.13 -2.25
N GLY A 39 -9.56 -4.36 -2.49
CA GLY A 39 -10.96 -4.59 -2.92
C GLY A 39 -12.00 -4.16 -1.89
N GLU A 40 -11.64 -4.17 -0.59
CA GLU A 40 -12.51 -3.72 0.51
C GLU A 40 -12.10 -2.33 1.03
N ALA A 41 -11.07 -1.71 0.45
CA ALA A 41 -10.54 -0.45 0.94
C ALA A 41 -11.35 0.75 0.43
N HIS A 42 -11.74 1.62 1.35
CA HIS A 42 -12.37 2.92 1.01
C HIS A 42 -11.39 3.87 0.30
N GLY A 43 -10.09 3.69 0.51
CA GLY A 43 -9.02 4.49 -0.08
C GLY A 43 -7.65 3.84 0.12
N ILE A 44 -6.67 4.32 -0.65
CA ILE A 44 -5.29 3.82 -0.64
C ILE A 44 -4.35 4.99 -0.36
N ILE A 45 -3.40 4.80 0.55
CA ILE A 45 -2.27 5.70 0.77
C ILE A 45 -1.05 5.03 0.15
N PHE A 46 -0.56 5.58 -0.97
CA PHE A 46 0.61 5.07 -1.66
C PHE A 46 1.81 5.97 -1.37
N VAL A 47 2.79 5.45 -0.62
CA VAL A 47 3.95 6.24 -0.15
C VAL A 47 5.13 6.05 -1.10
N VAL A 48 5.77 7.16 -1.49
CA VAL A 48 6.94 7.18 -2.38
C VAL A 48 8.12 7.80 -1.66
N ASP A 49 9.24 7.08 -1.61
CA ASP A 49 10.52 7.68 -1.23
C ASP A 49 11.03 8.57 -2.38
N SER A 50 10.85 9.88 -2.23
CA SER A 50 11.26 10.88 -3.23
C SER A 50 12.78 11.05 -3.36
N SER A 51 13.55 10.58 -2.38
CA SER A 51 15.01 10.66 -2.39
C SER A 51 15.64 9.58 -3.26
N ASP A 52 14.99 8.42 -3.40
CA ASP A 52 15.43 7.31 -4.23
C ASP A 52 14.99 7.47 -5.70
N ARG A 53 15.65 8.41 -6.38
CA ARG A 53 15.36 8.73 -7.78
C ARG A 53 15.62 7.56 -8.73
N GLN A 54 16.49 6.62 -8.37
CA GLN A 54 16.83 5.46 -9.21
C GLN A 54 15.63 4.51 -9.36
N ARG A 55 14.78 4.42 -8.32
CA ARG A 55 13.58 3.57 -8.33
C ARG A 55 12.31 4.25 -8.82
N MET A 56 12.36 5.51 -9.26
CA MET A 56 11.15 6.24 -9.66
C MET A 56 10.41 5.59 -10.85
N LYS A 57 11.14 4.93 -11.76
CA LYS A 57 10.53 4.14 -12.84
C LYS A 57 9.73 2.95 -12.30
N GLU A 58 10.32 2.18 -11.38
CA GLU A 58 9.67 1.04 -10.71
C GLU A 58 8.43 1.49 -9.94
N VAL A 59 8.52 2.61 -9.20
CA VAL A 59 7.40 3.20 -8.46
C VAL A 59 6.24 3.56 -9.40
N LYS A 60 6.54 4.21 -10.54
CA LYS A 60 5.53 4.55 -11.55
C LYS A 60 4.86 3.28 -12.09
N GLU A 61 5.62 2.25 -12.42
CA GLU A 61 5.09 0.98 -12.93
C GLU A 61 4.19 0.30 -11.90
N ALA A 62 4.60 0.25 -10.63
CA ALA A 62 3.79 -0.30 -9.54
C ALA A 62 2.48 0.47 -9.32
N LEU A 63 2.52 1.81 -9.35
CA LEU A 63 1.32 2.64 -9.22
C LEU A 63 0.37 2.45 -10.40
N VAL A 64 0.89 2.41 -11.63
CA VAL A 64 0.10 2.16 -12.84
C VAL A 64 -0.56 0.79 -12.77
N ASP A 65 0.15 -0.24 -12.31
CA ASP A 65 -0.41 -1.58 -12.16
C ASP A 65 -1.52 -1.62 -11.10
N LEU A 66 -1.28 -1.01 -9.93
CA LEU A 66 -2.29 -0.86 -8.89
C LEU A 66 -3.58 -0.21 -9.42
N LEU A 67 -3.47 0.89 -10.17
CA LEU A 67 -4.62 1.65 -10.69
C LEU A 67 -5.41 0.93 -11.79
N LYS A 68 -4.88 -0.14 -12.40
CA LYS A 68 -5.61 -0.95 -13.38
C LYS A 68 -6.66 -1.85 -12.74
N HIS A 69 -6.56 -2.09 -11.43
CA HIS A 69 -7.47 -2.99 -10.76
C HIS A 69 -8.85 -2.35 -10.61
N PRO A 70 -9.92 -3.04 -11.02
CA PRO A 70 -11.27 -2.52 -10.86
C PRO A 70 -11.58 -2.37 -9.38
N ARG A 71 -12.42 -1.37 -9.07
CA ARG A 71 -13.09 -1.29 -7.77
C ARG A 71 -14.20 -2.33 -7.68
#